data_AF-C1CA83-F1
#
_entry.id   AF-C1CA83-F1
#
_cell.length_a   1.000
_cell.length_b   1.000
_cell.length_c   1.000
_cell.angle_alpha   90.00
_cell.angle_beta   90.00
_cell.angle_gamma   90.00
#
_symmetry.space_group_name_H-M   'P 1'
#
loop_
_entity.id
_entity.type
_entity.pdbx_description
1 polymer ?
#
loop_
_entity_poly.entity_id
_entity_poly.type
_entity_poly.pdbx_seq_one_letter_code
_entity_poly.pdbx_strand_id
1 'polypeptide(L)'
;MEVISSVLNWFSSNILQNPAFFVGLLVLIGYALLKKPAHDVFSGFVKATVGYMLLNVGAGGLVTTFRPILAALNYKFQIGAAVIDPYFGLAAANNKIAAEFPDFVGTATTALLIGFGINILLVALRKITKVRTLFITGHIMVQQAATVSLMVLFLVPQLRNAYGTAAIGIICGLYWAVSSNMTVEATQRLTGGGGFAIGHQQQFAIWFVDKVAGRFGKKEESLDNLKLPKFLSIFHDTVVASATLMLVFFGAILLILGPDIMSNKEVITSGTLFNPAKQDFFMYIIQTAFTFSVYLFVLMQGVRMFVSELTNAFQGISNKLLPGSFPAVDVAASYGFGSPNAVLSGFTFGLIGQLITIVLLIVFKNPILIITGFVPVFFDNAAIAVYADKRGGWKAAVILSFISGVLQVALGALCVALLDLASYGGYHGNIDFEFPWLGFGYIFKYLGIVGYVLVCLFLLVIPQLQFAKAKDKEKYYNGEVQEEA
;
A
#
# COMPACT_ATOMS: atom_id res chain seq x y z
N MET A 1 -35.84 -6.82 -0.43
CA MET A 1 -34.39 -7.09 -0.27
C MET A 1 -33.60 -6.72 -1.52
N GLU A 2 -34.08 -7.01 -2.74
CA GLU A 2 -33.38 -6.70 -3.99
C GLU A 2 -33.07 -5.21 -4.24
N VAL A 3 -34.00 -4.30 -3.90
CA VAL A 3 -33.77 -2.85 -4.06
C VAL A 3 -32.63 -2.36 -3.16
N ILE A 4 -32.59 -2.83 -1.91
CA ILE A 4 -31.53 -2.47 -0.95
C ILE A 4 -30.19 -3.04 -1.42
N SER A 5 -30.14 -4.30 -1.84
CA SER A 5 -28.91 -4.89 -2.38
C SER A 5 -28.44 -4.19 -3.65
N SER A 6 -29.36 -3.79 -4.54
CA SER A 6 -29.04 -3.04 -5.75
C SER A 6 -28.41 -1.69 -5.43
N VAL A 7 -28.99 -0.92 -4.50
CA VAL A 7 -28.44 0.37 -4.06
C VAL A 7 -27.09 0.20 -3.38
N LEU A 8 -26.93 -0.79 -2.51
CA LEU A 8 -25.65 -1.07 -1.83
C LEU A 8 -24.56 -1.49 -2.82
N ASN A 9 -24.89 -2.34 -3.79
CA ASN A 9 -23.95 -2.73 -4.84
C ASN A 9 -23.57 -1.54 -5.71
N TRP A 10 -24.54 -0.70 -6.10
CA TRP A 10 -24.26 0.53 -6.85
C TRP A 10 -23.35 1.48 -6.09
N PHE A 11 -23.61 1.70 -4.79
CA PHE A 11 -22.77 2.54 -3.94
C PHE A 11 -21.36 1.94 -3.81
N SER A 12 -21.27 0.63 -3.62
CA SER A 12 -19.99 -0.07 -3.51
C SER A 12 -19.16 0.12 -4.78
N SER A 13 -19.72 -0.18 -5.96
CA SER A 13 -18.97 -0.15 -7.23
C SER A 13 -18.63 1.26 -7.71
N ASN A 14 -19.52 2.24 -7.49
CA ASN A 14 -19.35 3.58 -8.05
C ASN A 14 -18.70 4.56 -7.10
N ILE A 15 -18.88 4.38 -5.78
CA ILE A 15 -18.36 5.29 -4.76
C ILE A 15 -17.28 4.60 -3.95
N LEU A 16 -17.62 3.57 -3.17
CA LEU A 16 -16.68 3.00 -2.18
C LEU A 16 -15.40 2.47 -2.84
N GLN A 17 -15.52 1.74 -3.94
CA GLN A 17 -14.39 1.16 -4.68
C GLN A 17 -13.71 2.16 -5.62
N ASN A 18 -14.28 3.36 -5.80
CA ASN A 18 -13.66 4.45 -6.56
C ASN A 18 -13.14 5.53 -5.60
N PRO A 19 -11.85 5.47 -5.21
CA PRO A 19 -11.34 6.29 -4.12
C PRO A 19 -11.48 7.80 -4.35
N ALA A 20 -11.43 8.25 -5.61
CA ALA A 20 -11.58 9.68 -5.91
C ALA A 20 -12.95 10.21 -5.52
N PHE A 21 -14.02 9.50 -5.87
CA PHE A 21 -15.38 9.88 -5.50
C PHE A 21 -15.67 9.62 -4.03
N PHE A 22 -15.09 8.56 -3.44
CA PHE A 22 -15.25 8.32 -2.01
C PHE A 22 -14.63 9.43 -1.17
N VAL A 23 -13.38 9.81 -1.47
CA VAL A 23 -12.70 10.93 -0.80
C VAL A 23 -13.44 12.25 -1.06
N GLY A 24 -13.86 12.51 -2.30
CA GLY A 24 -14.69 13.66 -2.64
C GLY A 24 -15.94 13.74 -1.77
N LEU A 25 -16.70 12.63 -1.66
CA LEU A 25 -17.92 12.56 -0.85
C LEU A 25 -17.64 12.81 0.64
N LEU A 26 -16.55 12.27 1.18
CA LEU A 26 -16.12 12.55 2.56
C LEU A 26 -15.82 14.04 2.75
N VAL A 27 -15.19 14.69 1.76
CA VAL A 27 -14.93 16.14 1.81
C VAL A 27 -16.23 16.94 1.78
N LEU A 28 -17.15 16.57 0.90
CA LEU A 28 -18.48 17.19 0.80
C LEU A 28 -19.24 17.10 2.13
N ILE A 29 -19.32 15.89 2.70
CA ILE A 29 -20.00 15.66 3.98
C ILE A 29 -19.30 16.41 5.11
N GLY A 30 -17.97 16.35 5.17
CA GLY A 30 -17.18 17.03 6.19
C GLY A 30 -17.37 18.54 6.19
N TYR A 31 -17.31 19.20 5.03
CA TYR A 31 -17.55 20.63 4.91
C TYR A 31 -19.01 21.02 5.17
N ALA A 32 -19.97 20.20 4.76
CA ALA A 32 -21.38 20.40 5.13
C ALA A 32 -21.58 20.30 6.65
N LEU A 33 -20.93 19.33 7.31
CA LEU A 33 -20.93 19.20 8.76
C LEU A 33 -20.28 20.41 9.45
N LEU A 34 -19.27 21.03 8.86
CA LEU A 34 -18.68 22.29 9.34
C LEU A 34 -19.53 23.52 9.04
N LYS A 35 -20.68 23.36 8.37
CA LYS A 35 -21.56 24.47 7.93
C LYS A 35 -20.83 25.51 7.08
N LYS A 36 -19.88 25.08 6.25
CA LYS A 36 -19.22 25.98 5.28
C LYS A 36 -20.21 26.48 4.24
N PRO A 37 -19.96 27.65 3.61
CA PRO A 37 -20.74 28.12 2.47
C PRO A 37 -20.84 27.07 1.35
N ALA A 38 -21.98 27.01 0.65
CA ALA A 38 -22.24 25.97 -0.37
C ALA A 38 -21.16 25.92 -1.48
N HIS A 39 -20.61 27.08 -1.86
CA HIS A 39 -19.53 27.17 -2.84
C HIS A 39 -18.22 26.57 -2.32
N ASP A 40 -17.91 26.70 -1.03
CA ASP A 40 -16.74 26.07 -0.41
C ASP A 40 -16.91 24.55 -0.30
N VAL A 41 -18.12 24.09 0.03
CA VAL A 41 -18.47 22.66 0.06
C VAL A 41 -18.25 22.03 -1.32
N PHE A 42 -18.79 22.67 -2.36
CA PHE A 42 -18.64 22.21 -3.75
C PHE A 42 -17.18 22.29 -4.23
N SER A 43 -16.49 23.41 -3.96
CA SER A 43 -15.08 23.60 -4.33
C SER A 43 -14.18 22.55 -3.68
N GLY A 44 -14.39 22.28 -2.39
CA GLY A 44 -13.69 21.21 -1.67
C GLY A 44 -13.92 19.84 -2.27
N PHE A 45 -15.19 19.48 -2.53
CA PHE A 45 -15.55 18.23 -3.21
C PHE A 45 -14.80 18.07 -4.54
N VAL A 46 -14.82 19.09 -5.39
CA VAL A 46 -14.15 19.06 -6.71
C VAL A 46 -12.65 18.92 -6.55
N LYS A 47 -12.00 19.74 -5.72
CA LYS A 47 -10.54 19.69 -5.52
C LYS A 47 -10.07 18.36 -4.93
N ALA A 48 -10.81 17.81 -3.97
CA ALA A 48 -10.50 16.51 -3.39
C ALA A 48 -10.61 15.39 -4.44
N THR A 49 -11.69 15.39 -5.23
CA THR A 49 -11.92 14.41 -6.30
C THR A 49 -10.84 14.52 -7.38
N VAL A 50 -10.60 15.72 -7.91
CA VAL A 50 -9.60 15.99 -8.96
C VAL A 50 -8.18 15.72 -8.45
N GLY A 51 -7.86 16.11 -7.22
CA GLY A 51 -6.56 15.82 -6.60
C GLY A 51 -6.29 14.31 -6.51
N TYR A 52 -7.29 13.51 -6.14
CA TYR A 52 -7.14 12.06 -6.15
C TYR A 52 -7.05 11.51 -7.59
N MET A 53 -7.80 12.05 -8.55
CA MET A 53 -7.68 11.65 -9.96
C MET A 53 -6.27 11.93 -10.51
N LEU A 54 -5.64 13.05 -10.13
CA LEU A 54 -4.23 13.32 -10.46
C LEU A 54 -3.29 12.29 -9.85
N LEU A 55 -3.51 11.89 -8.59
CA LEU A 55 -2.78 10.77 -7.98
C LEU A 55 -2.94 9.50 -8.83
N ASN A 56 -4.16 9.14 -9.23
CA ASN A 56 -4.43 7.96 -10.05
C ASN A 56 -3.71 8.02 -11.41
N VAL A 57 -3.66 9.19 -12.06
CA VAL A 57 -2.93 9.36 -13.32
C VAL A 57 -1.44 9.13 -13.12
N GLY A 58 -0.84 9.70 -12.07
CA GLY A 58 0.56 9.49 -11.74
C GLY A 58 0.87 8.02 -11.40
N ALA A 59 0.14 7.44 -10.45
CA ALA A 59 0.31 6.05 -10.03
C ALA A 59 0.08 5.05 -11.18
N GLY A 60 -1.02 5.21 -11.93
CA GLY A 60 -1.35 4.35 -13.07
C GLY A 60 -0.34 4.47 -14.20
N GLY A 61 0.17 5.67 -14.46
CA GLY A 61 1.26 5.91 -15.41
C GLY A 61 2.55 5.18 -15.04
N LEU A 62 2.95 5.25 -13.76
CA LEU A 62 4.12 4.50 -13.25
C LEU A 62 3.92 2.99 -13.45
N VAL A 63 2.79 2.44 -13.00
CA VAL A 63 2.53 1.00 -13.13
C VAL A 63 2.54 0.55 -14.60
N THR A 64 1.86 1.28 -15.47
CA THR A 64 1.73 0.93 -16.90
C THR A 64 3.06 1.02 -17.65
N THR A 65 3.96 1.90 -17.21
CA THR A 65 5.29 2.08 -17.83
C THR A 65 6.28 1.00 -17.38
N PHE A 66 6.29 0.66 -16.09
CA PHE A 66 7.37 -0.15 -15.50
C PHE A 66 7.01 -1.62 -15.29
N ARG A 67 5.73 -1.98 -15.16
CA ARG A 67 5.30 -3.39 -15.09
C ARG A 67 5.78 -4.22 -16.30
N PRO A 68 5.74 -3.73 -17.55
CA PRO A 68 6.22 -4.50 -18.70
C PRO A 68 7.71 -4.82 -18.66
N ILE A 69 8.53 -3.93 -18.08
CA ILE A 69 9.98 -4.15 -17.91
C ILE A 69 10.24 -5.34 -16.99
N LEU A 70 9.46 -5.47 -15.91
CA LEU A 70 9.56 -6.61 -14.99
C LEU A 70 9.07 -7.92 -15.65
N ALA A 71 8.04 -7.85 -16.49
CA ALA A 71 7.61 -9.00 -17.30
C ALA A 71 8.68 -9.44 -18.33
N ALA A 72 9.38 -8.49 -18.95
CA ALA A 72 10.48 -8.76 -19.86
C ALA A 72 11.69 -9.41 -19.16
N LEU A 73 12.01 -8.97 -17.94
CA LEU A 73 13.03 -9.62 -17.11
C LEU A 73 12.65 -11.08 -16.85
N ASN A 74 11.40 -11.34 -16.52
CA ASN A 74 10.92 -12.72 -16.36
C ASN A 74 11.15 -13.56 -17.61
N TYR A 75 10.70 -13.08 -18.77
CA TYR A 75 10.88 -13.79 -20.04
C TYR A 75 12.36 -14.09 -20.33
N LYS A 76 13.24 -13.09 -20.15
CA LYS A 76 14.68 -13.23 -20.43
C LYS A 76 15.35 -14.27 -19.53
N PHE A 77 14.95 -14.37 -18.27
CA PHE A 77 15.57 -15.26 -17.29
C PHE A 77 14.79 -16.56 -17.03
N GLN A 78 13.70 -16.80 -17.76
CA GLN A 78 12.84 -17.99 -17.67
C GLN A 78 12.39 -18.32 -16.24
N ILE A 79 11.95 -17.29 -15.50
CA ILE A 79 11.57 -17.43 -14.10
C ILE A 79 10.12 -17.95 -14.07
N GLY A 80 9.90 -19.26 -14.21
CA GLY A 80 8.56 -19.89 -14.18
C GLY A 80 7.88 -19.79 -12.81
N ALA A 81 7.44 -18.57 -12.44
CA ALA A 81 7.22 -18.13 -11.07
C ALA A 81 5.88 -17.45 -10.84
N ALA A 82 5.48 -17.39 -9.57
CA ALA A 82 4.37 -16.54 -9.16
C ALA A 82 4.81 -15.06 -9.10
N VAL A 83 3.93 -14.17 -9.54
CA VAL A 83 4.16 -12.72 -9.50
C VAL A 83 3.63 -12.15 -8.18
N ILE A 84 4.49 -11.52 -7.39
CA ILE A 84 4.09 -10.76 -6.19
C ILE A 84 3.65 -9.34 -6.60
N ASP A 85 2.36 -9.18 -6.88
CA ASP A 85 1.72 -7.92 -7.25
C ASP A 85 0.25 -7.98 -6.78
N PRO A 86 -0.30 -6.94 -6.13
CA PRO A 86 -1.64 -7.02 -5.54
C PRO A 86 -2.74 -7.23 -6.57
N TYR A 87 -2.54 -6.87 -7.84
CA TYR A 87 -3.49 -7.15 -8.92
C TYR A 87 -3.39 -8.59 -9.42
N PHE A 88 -2.18 -9.13 -9.55
CA PHE A 88 -1.99 -10.56 -9.85
C PHE A 88 -2.47 -11.43 -8.69
N GLY A 89 -2.18 -11.03 -7.45
CA GLY A 89 -2.67 -11.69 -6.24
C GLY A 89 -4.19 -11.65 -6.12
N LEU A 90 -4.84 -10.52 -6.46
CA LEU A 90 -6.30 -10.43 -6.53
C LEU A 90 -6.88 -11.41 -7.57
N ALA A 91 -6.31 -11.46 -8.78
CA ALA A 91 -6.74 -12.38 -9.81
C ALA A 91 -6.54 -13.85 -9.40
N ALA A 92 -5.37 -14.18 -8.86
CA ALA A 92 -5.03 -15.52 -8.37
C ALA A 92 -5.97 -15.96 -7.23
N ALA A 93 -6.24 -15.07 -6.27
CA ALA A 93 -7.16 -15.36 -5.17
C ALA A 93 -8.59 -15.61 -5.67
N ASN A 94 -9.11 -14.76 -6.56
CA ASN A 94 -10.44 -14.93 -7.13
C ASN A 94 -10.55 -16.21 -7.97
N ASN A 95 -9.54 -16.51 -8.80
CA ASN A 95 -9.51 -17.72 -9.63
C ASN A 95 -9.47 -18.99 -8.77
N LYS A 96 -8.67 -18.99 -7.69
CA LYS A 96 -8.60 -20.12 -6.76
C LYS A 96 -9.90 -20.31 -5.99
N ILE A 97 -10.50 -19.23 -5.48
CA ILE A 97 -11.81 -19.27 -4.84
C ILE A 97 -12.88 -19.81 -5.80
N ALA A 98 -12.90 -19.35 -7.05
CA ALA A 98 -13.85 -19.85 -8.04
C ALA A 98 -13.67 -21.34 -8.35
N ALA A 99 -12.42 -21.83 -8.39
CA ALA A 99 -12.11 -23.22 -8.68
C ALA A 99 -12.42 -24.17 -7.51
N GLU A 100 -12.07 -23.79 -6.27
CA GLU A 100 -12.12 -24.69 -5.11
C GLU A 100 -13.28 -24.40 -4.14
N PHE A 101 -13.80 -23.17 -4.15
CA PHE A 101 -14.83 -22.69 -3.22
C PHE A 101 -15.94 -21.91 -3.97
N PRO A 102 -16.61 -22.52 -4.96
CA PRO A 102 -17.56 -21.82 -5.84
C PRO A 102 -18.70 -21.12 -5.08
N ASP A 103 -19.16 -21.68 -3.96
CA ASP A 103 -20.19 -21.07 -3.09
C ASP A 103 -19.75 -19.75 -2.44
N PHE A 104 -18.44 -19.46 -2.44
CA PHE A 104 -17.86 -18.26 -1.86
C PHE A 104 -17.44 -17.21 -2.89
N VAL A 105 -17.72 -17.43 -4.18
CA VAL A 105 -17.52 -16.40 -5.20
C VAL A 105 -18.32 -15.13 -4.83
N GLY A 106 -17.65 -13.97 -4.85
CA GLY A 106 -18.25 -12.69 -4.46
C GLY A 106 -18.22 -12.39 -2.96
N THR A 107 -17.80 -13.34 -2.11
CA THR A 107 -17.68 -13.16 -0.65
C THR A 107 -16.80 -11.97 -0.27
N ALA A 108 -15.73 -11.71 -1.03
CA ALA A 108 -14.83 -10.58 -0.78
C ALA A 108 -15.56 -9.23 -0.77
N THR A 109 -16.54 -9.02 -1.65
CA THR A 109 -17.33 -7.78 -1.72
C THR A 109 -18.23 -7.62 -0.50
N THR A 110 -18.90 -8.68 -0.08
CA THR A 110 -19.76 -8.67 1.11
C THR A 110 -18.92 -8.52 2.39
N ALA A 111 -17.81 -9.25 2.48
CA ALA A 111 -16.86 -9.15 3.58
C ALA A 111 -16.28 -7.75 3.69
N LEU A 112 -16.05 -7.05 2.57
CA LEU A 112 -15.61 -5.66 2.58
C LEU A 112 -16.62 -4.75 3.27
N LEU A 113 -17.91 -4.85 2.93
CA LEU A 113 -18.95 -4.04 3.56
C LEU A 113 -19.07 -4.33 5.07
N ILE A 114 -19.01 -5.61 5.45
CA ILE A 114 -18.98 -6.03 6.86
C ILE A 114 -17.75 -5.45 7.56
N GLY A 115 -16.57 -5.60 6.98
CA GLY A 115 -15.32 -5.10 7.56
C GLY A 115 -15.30 -3.58 7.70
N PHE A 116 -15.87 -2.85 6.74
CA PHE A 116 -16.00 -1.40 6.84
C PHE A 116 -16.95 -1.01 7.98
N GLY A 117 -18.08 -1.72 8.12
CA GLY A 117 -18.99 -1.56 9.25
C GLY A 117 -18.33 -1.85 10.59
N ILE A 118 -17.51 -2.91 10.68
CA ILE A 118 -16.73 -3.23 11.87
C ILE A 118 -15.71 -2.12 12.17
N ASN A 119 -15.03 -1.57 11.18
CA ASN A 119 -14.11 -0.45 11.40
C ASN A 119 -14.87 0.78 11.96
N ILE A 120 -16.02 1.14 11.40
CA ILE A 120 -16.86 2.23 11.91
C ILE A 120 -17.26 1.96 13.36
N LEU A 121 -17.72 0.74 13.67
CA LEU A 121 -18.11 0.35 15.02
C LEU A 121 -16.94 0.48 16.00
N LEU A 122 -15.74 0.03 15.62
CA LEU A 122 -14.55 0.14 16.48
C LEU A 122 -14.19 1.60 16.76
N VAL A 123 -14.29 2.49 15.77
CA VAL A 123 -14.04 3.92 15.94
C VAL A 123 -15.14 4.59 16.77
N ALA A 124 -16.41 4.26 16.53
CA ALA A 124 -17.53 4.77 17.33
C ALA A 124 -17.37 4.38 18.81
N LEU A 125 -16.85 3.18 19.09
CA LEU A 125 -16.54 2.68 20.42
C LEU A 125 -15.10 3.00 20.87
N ARG A 126 -14.43 4.02 20.31
CA ARG A 126 -13.03 4.39 20.62
C ARG A 126 -12.69 4.51 22.10
N LYS A 127 -13.65 4.87 22.97
CA LYS A 127 -13.42 4.93 24.42
C LYS A 127 -13.14 3.55 25.02
N ILE A 128 -13.66 2.49 24.42
CA ILE A 128 -13.42 1.09 24.80
C ILE A 128 -12.27 0.53 23.95
N THR A 129 -12.38 0.62 22.64
CA THR A 129 -11.48 -0.04 21.67
C THR A 129 -10.12 0.65 21.52
N LYS A 130 -10.03 1.94 21.87
CA LYS A 130 -8.88 2.83 21.67
C LYS A 130 -8.49 3.07 20.21
N VAL A 131 -9.29 2.59 19.26
CA VAL A 131 -9.05 2.82 17.83
C VAL A 131 -9.52 4.22 17.43
N ARG A 132 -8.69 4.95 16.67
CA ARG A 132 -8.97 6.31 16.20
C ARG A 132 -9.16 6.41 14.69
N THR A 133 -8.84 5.38 13.92
CA THR A 133 -8.72 5.50 12.46
C THR A 133 -9.85 4.83 11.70
N LEU A 134 -10.35 5.53 10.68
CA LEU A 134 -11.29 5.00 9.70
C LEU A 134 -10.57 4.76 8.37
N PHE A 135 -10.46 3.50 7.96
CA PHE A 135 -9.83 3.12 6.70
C PHE A 135 -10.71 3.50 5.52
N ILE A 136 -10.17 4.29 4.58
CA ILE A 136 -10.95 4.86 3.48
C ILE A 136 -10.38 4.58 2.08
N THR A 137 -9.42 3.67 1.96
CA THR A 137 -8.81 3.32 0.67
C THR A 137 -9.53 2.12 0.04
N GLY A 138 -10.70 2.35 -0.55
CA GLY A 138 -11.63 1.27 -0.95
C GLY A 138 -11.08 0.25 -1.96
N HIS A 139 -10.27 0.66 -2.92
CA HIS A 139 -9.63 -0.27 -3.86
C HIS A 139 -8.67 -1.25 -3.17
N ILE A 140 -7.97 -0.79 -2.13
CA ILE A 140 -7.13 -1.63 -1.27
C ILE A 140 -7.99 -2.57 -0.44
N MET A 141 -9.12 -2.08 0.09
CA MET A 141 -10.06 -2.93 0.83
C MET A 141 -10.54 -4.11 -0.02
N VAL A 142 -10.76 -3.92 -1.33
CA VAL A 142 -11.11 -5.01 -2.26
C VAL A 142 -9.97 -6.02 -2.39
N GLN A 143 -8.75 -5.56 -2.66
CA GLN A 143 -7.58 -6.43 -2.81
C GLN A 143 -7.31 -7.25 -1.55
N GLN A 144 -7.38 -6.59 -0.39
CA GLN A 144 -7.16 -7.21 0.91
C GLN A 144 -8.29 -8.18 1.25
N ALA A 145 -9.55 -7.79 1.06
CA ALA A 145 -10.69 -8.67 1.31
C ALA A 145 -10.62 -9.94 0.46
N ALA A 146 -10.22 -9.87 -0.81
CA ALA A 146 -10.05 -11.05 -1.66
C ALA A 146 -8.94 -11.97 -1.15
N THR A 147 -7.79 -11.41 -0.79
CA THR A 147 -6.64 -12.19 -0.30
C THR A 147 -6.95 -12.83 1.05
N VAL A 148 -7.54 -12.07 1.98
CA VAL A 148 -7.97 -12.58 3.29
C VAL A 148 -9.09 -13.61 3.14
N SER A 149 -10.01 -13.44 2.18
CA SER A 149 -11.02 -14.45 1.86
C SER A 149 -10.35 -15.78 1.49
N LEU A 150 -9.37 -15.76 0.59
CA LEU A 150 -8.64 -16.96 0.23
C LEU A 150 -7.93 -17.55 1.45
N MET A 151 -7.22 -16.75 2.25
CA MET A 151 -6.50 -17.25 3.43
C MET A 151 -7.45 -17.93 4.42
N VAL A 152 -8.58 -17.31 4.74
CA VAL A 152 -9.55 -17.87 5.69
C VAL A 152 -10.21 -19.14 5.12
N LEU A 153 -10.69 -19.10 3.87
CA LEU A 153 -11.36 -20.25 3.26
C LEU A 153 -10.41 -21.43 3.06
N PHE A 154 -9.19 -21.18 2.60
CA PHE A 154 -8.22 -22.23 2.33
C PHE A 154 -7.66 -22.82 3.64
N LEU A 155 -7.30 -21.97 4.62
CA LEU A 155 -6.57 -22.39 5.82
C LEU A 155 -7.47 -22.71 7.03
N VAL A 156 -8.74 -22.29 7.02
CA VAL A 156 -9.72 -22.58 8.09
C VAL A 156 -10.96 -23.26 7.51
N PRO A 157 -10.89 -24.57 7.19
CA PRO A 157 -12.01 -25.28 6.57
C PRO A 157 -13.33 -25.21 7.34
N GLN A 158 -13.27 -25.03 8.67
CA GLN A 158 -14.45 -24.90 9.54
C GLN A 158 -15.27 -23.64 9.26
N LEU A 159 -14.71 -22.63 8.60
CA LEU A 159 -15.40 -21.38 8.24
C LEU A 159 -16.03 -21.43 6.83
N ARG A 160 -15.98 -22.58 6.14
CA ARG A 160 -16.68 -22.80 4.86
C ARG A 160 -18.16 -23.10 5.07
N ASN A 161 -18.86 -22.19 5.75
CA ASN A 161 -20.29 -22.28 6.03
C ASN A 161 -20.93 -20.88 5.99
N ALA A 162 -22.20 -20.78 6.41
CA ALA A 162 -22.97 -19.53 6.40
C ALA A 162 -22.32 -18.37 7.20
N TYR A 163 -21.41 -18.66 8.14
CA TYR A 163 -20.71 -17.66 8.95
C TYR A 163 -19.36 -17.22 8.36
N GLY A 164 -18.87 -17.91 7.31
CA GLY A 164 -17.55 -17.66 6.72
C GLY A 164 -17.37 -16.21 6.23
N THR A 165 -18.33 -15.71 5.47
CA THR A 165 -18.33 -14.33 4.97
C THR A 165 -18.27 -13.29 6.09
N ALA A 166 -19.01 -13.53 7.18
CA ALA A 166 -18.97 -12.66 8.35
C ALA A 166 -17.61 -12.72 9.05
N ALA A 167 -17.01 -13.90 9.21
CA ALA A 167 -15.69 -14.07 9.80
C ALA A 167 -14.61 -13.35 8.97
N ILE A 168 -14.64 -13.45 7.64
CA ILE A 168 -13.74 -12.73 6.74
C ILE A 168 -13.92 -11.21 6.93
N GLY A 169 -15.16 -10.73 6.94
CA GLY A 169 -15.45 -9.31 7.14
C GLY A 169 -14.95 -8.79 8.50
N ILE A 170 -15.16 -9.55 9.57
CA ILE A 170 -14.70 -9.18 10.92
C ILE A 170 -13.19 -9.02 10.96
N ILE A 171 -12.42 -9.99 10.46
CA ILE A 171 -10.95 -9.92 10.53
C ILE A 171 -10.39 -8.83 9.61
N CYS A 172 -11.00 -8.59 8.44
CA CYS A 172 -10.67 -7.45 7.59
C CYS A 172 -10.89 -6.13 8.33
N GLY A 173 -12.07 -5.94 8.94
CA GLY A 173 -12.39 -4.74 9.70
C GLY A 173 -11.46 -4.50 10.90
N LEU A 174 -11.10 -5.57 11.62
CA LEU A 174 -10.12 -5.50 12.71
C LEU A 174 -8.74 -5.09 12.20
N TYR A 175 -8.25 -5.73 11.13
CA TYR A 175 -6.97 -5.39 10.53
C TYR A 175 -6.95 -3.95 10.06
N TRP A 176 -7.96 -3.50 9.31
CA TRP A 176 -8.03 -2.13 8.80
C TRP A 176 -8.03 -1.10 9.92
N ALA A 177 -8.88 -1.29 10.92
CA ALA A 177 -9.03 -0.38 12.05
C ALA A 177 -7.76 -0.32 12.92
N VAL A 178 -7.21 -1.49 13.27
CA VAL A 178 -6.07 -1.59 14.18
C VAL A 178 -4.77 -1.20 13.49
N SER A 179 -4.49 -1.78 12.31
CA SER A 179 -3.22 -1.54 11.62
C SER A 179 -3.08 -0.07 11.24
N SER A 180 -4.15 0.57 10.73
CA SER A 180 -4.09 2.01 10.44
C SER A 180 -3.89 2.85 11.70
N ASN A 181 -4.48 2.46 12.84
CA ASN A 181 -4.29 3.15 14.12
C ASN A 181 -2.83 3.09 14.61
N MET A 182 -2.08 2.04 14.23
CA MET A 182 -0.66 1.93 14.53
C MET A 182 0.18 2.98 13.80
N THR A 183 -0.30 3.48 12.65
CA THR A 183 0.43 4.46 11.85
C THR A 183 0.25 5.90 12.32
N VAL A 184 -0.74 6.19 13.18
CA VAL A 184 -1.11 7.56 13.59
C VAL A 184 0.12 8.34 14.05
N GLU A 185 0.84 7.89 15.07
CA GLU A 185 1.97 8.66 15.60
C GLU A 185 3.11 8.82 14.57
N ALA A 186 3.38 7.79 13.78
CA ALA A 186 4.39 7.84 12.72
C ALA A 186 4.02 8.89 11.66
N THR A 187 2.77 8.88 11.20
CA THR A 187 2.24 9.80 10.18
C THR A 187 2.15 11.21 10.70
N GLN A 188 1.69 11.43 11.94
CA GLN A 188 1.64 12.77 12.54
C GLN A 188 3.04 13.37 12.69
N ARG A 189 4.04 12.55 13.03
CA ARG A 189 5.44 13.00 13.10
C ARG A 189 6.03 13.33 11.74
N LEU A 190 5.72 12.55 10.71
CA LEU A 190 6.15 12.80 9.34
C LEU A 190 5.54 14.11 8.80
N THR A 191 4.23 14.27 8.98
CA THR A 191 3.43 15.35 8.40
C THR A 191 3.46 16.64 9.23
N GLY A 192 3.98 16.60 10.46
CA GLY A 192 3.95 17.74 11.37
C GLY A 192 2.54 18.04 11.90
N GLY A 193 1.72 17.02 12.14
CA GLY A 193 0.34 17.18 12.60
C GLY A 193 -0.70 17.23 11.48
N GLY A 194 -0.48 16.52 10.36
CA GLY A 194 -1.32 16.60 9.16
C GLY A 194 -2.73 16.01 9.29
N GLY A 195 -3.10 15.44 10.45
CA GLY A 195 -4.48 15.03 10.72
C GLY A 195 -4.99 13.79 9.99
N PHE A 196 -4.12 12.97 9.39
CA PHE A 196 -4.46 11.68 8.79
C PHE A 196 -3.52 10.54 9.23
N ALA A 197 -3.90 9.31 8.90
CA ALA A 197 -3.12 8.09 9.10
C ALA A 197 -3.00 7.32 7.77
N ILE A 198 -2.22 6.23 7.74
CA ILE A 198 -2.11 5.38 6.54
C ILE A 198 -3.01 4.16 6.66
N GLY A 199 -3.88 4.00 5.67
CA GLY A 199 -4.70 2.82 5.45
C GLY A 199 -4.37 2.23 4.09
N HIS A 200 -3.37 1.36 4.05
CA HIS A 200 -2.89 0.75 2.80
C HIS A 200 -2.43 -0.70 3.07
N GLN A 201 -1.23 -1.08 2.64
CA GLN A 201 -0.72 -2.44 2.58
C GLN A 201 0.52 -2.71 3.47
N GLN A 202 0.97 -1.72 4.24
CA GLN A 202 2.27 -1.74 4.93
C GLN A 202 2.24 -0.99 6.28
N GLN A 203 1.11 -1.04 6.97
CA GLN A 203 0.90 -0.36 8.25
C GLN A 203 1.77 -0.91 9.37
N PHE A 204 1.89 -2.25 9.48
CA PHE A 204 2.76 -2.88 10.46
C PHE A 204 4.23 -2.54 10.18
N ALA A 205 4.62 -2.56 8.91
CA ALA A 205 5.95 -2.15 8.49
C ALA A 205 6.23 -0.66 8.81
N ILE A 206 5.29 0.26 8.52
CA ILE A 206 5.42 1.68 8.86
C ILE A 206 5.59 1.87 10.37
N TRP A 207 4.75 1.21 11.18
CA TRP A 207 4.86 1.28 12.63
C TRP A 207 6.21 0.75 13.12
N PHE A 208 6.66 -0.39 12.59
CA PHE A 208 7.94 -0.99 12.96
C PHE A 208 9.11 -0.05 12.62
N VAL A 209 9.12 0.48 11.39
CA VAL A 209 10.12 1.43 10.90
C VAL A 209 10.19 2.67 11.78
N ASP A 210 9.04 3.26 12.17
CA ASP A 210 9.02 4.41 13.10
C ASP A 210 9.72 4.10 14.43
N LYS A 211 9.65 2.85 14.92
CA LYS A 211 10.28 2.44 16.17
C LYS A 211 11.76 2.09 16.03
N VAL A 212 12.19 1.54 14.91
CA VAL A 212 13.55 0.99 14.78
C VAL A 212 14.51 1.89 14.00
N ALA A 213 14.03 2.77 13.13
CA ALA A 213 14.87 3.56 12.23
C ALA A 213 15.95 4.39 12.95
N GLY A 214 15.64 4.94 14.12
CA GLY A 214 16.61 5.69 14.93
C GLY A 214 17.81 4.87 15.44
N ARG A 215 17.79 3.54 15.29
CA ARG A 215 18.94 2.66 15.61
C ARG A 215 19.93 2.53 14.45
N PHE A 216 19.51 2.84 13.24
CA PHE A 216 20.32 2.69 12.02
C PHE A 216 20.98 4.01 11.58
N GLY A 217 20.59 5.13 12.16
CA GLY A 217 21.13 6.45 11.86
C GLY A 217 20.49 7.55 12.67
N LYS A 218 20.70 8.79 12.24
CA LYS A 218 20.27 10.00 12.95
C LYS A 218 19.27 10.78 12.09
N LYS A 219 18.22 11.33 12.70
CA LYS A 219 17.20 12.12 12.01
C LYS A 219 17.76 13.35 11.28
N GLU A 220 18.88 13.88 11.76
CA GLU A 220 19.56 15.04 11.16
C GLU A 220 20.21 14.69 9.81
N GLU A 221 20.60 13.43 9.63
CA GLU A 221 21.21 12.89 8.40
C GLU A 221 20.12 12.51 7.37
N SER A 222 19.10 13.36 7.18
CA SER A 222 18.07 13.14 6.16
C SER A 222 18.67 13.18 4.74
N LEU A 223 18.07 12.43 3.82
CA LEU A 223 18.42 12.42 2.40
C LEU A 223 18.44 13.82 1.75
N ASP A 224 17.57 14.73 2.20
CA ASP A 224 17.54 16.11 1.68
C ASP A 224 18.70 16.97 2.21
N ASN A 225 19.26 16.61 3.37
CA ASN A 225 20.34 17.35 4.02
C ASN A 225 21.75 16.84 3.63
N LEU A 226 21.82 15.84 2.75
CA LEU A 226 23.10 15.31 2.28
C LEU A 226 23.89 16.40 1.54
N LYS A 227 25.07 16.72 2.06
CA LYS A 227 26.02 17.64 1.42
C LYS A 227 26.72 16.93 0.28
N LEU A 228 26.12 16.99 -0.90
CA LEU A 228 26.69 16.42 -2.11
C LEU A 228 27.75 17.37 -2.73
N PRO A 229 28.81 16.82 -3.38
CA PRO A 229 29.73 17.60 -4.22
C PRO A 229 28.98 18.49 -5.22
N LYS A 230 29.57 19.62 -5.64
CA LYS A 230 28.89 20.65 -6.47
C LYS A 230 28.25 20.11 -7.77
N PHE A 231 28.81 19.06 -8.38
CA PHE A 231 28.20 18.44 -9.57
C PHE A 231 27.02 17.51 -9.24
N LEU A 232 26.97 16.97 -8.02
CA LEU A 232 25.89 16.13 -7.50
C LEU A 232 24.81 16.95 -6.77
N SER A 233 24.98 18.26 -6.57
CA SER A 233 23.93 19.09 -5.96
C SER A 233 22.66 19.19 -6.82
N ILE A 234 22.76 18.84 -8.11
CA ILE A 234 21.58 18.74 -9.00
C ILE A 234 20.56 17.70 -8.50
N PHE A 235 21.00 16.71 -7.69
CA PHE A 235 20.13 15.70 -7.10
C PHE A 235 19.27 16.22 -5.93
N HIS A 236 19.42 17.49 -5.54
CA HIS A 236 18.44 18.17 -4.68
C HIS A 236 17.18 18.59 -5.44
N ASP A 237 17.26 18.75 -6.77
CA ASP A 237 16.07 18.90 -7.59
C ASP A 237 15.41 17.54 -7.78
N THR A 238 14.17 17.38 -7.30
CA THR A 238 13.44 16.11 -7.35
C THR A 238 13.21 15.61 -8.77
N VAL A 239 12.97 16.50 -9.74
CA VAL A 239 12.72 16.12 -11.13
C VAL A 239 14.02 15.58 -11.73
N VAL A 240 15.12 16.32 -11.56
CA VAL A 240 16.44 15.90 -12.03
C VAL A 240 16.90 14.61 -11.35
N ALA A 241 16.72 14.50 -10.02
CA ALA A 241 17.11 13.34 -9.24
C ALA A 241 16.35 12.08 -9.67
N SER A 242 15.01 12.17 -9.76
CA SER A 242 14.17 11.05 -10.19
C SER A 242 14.49 10.62 -11.62
N ALA A 243 14.56 11.56 -12.57
CA ALA A 243 14.87 11.25 -13.97
C ALA A 243 16.25 10.59 -14.12
N THR A 244 17.27 11.13 -13.45
CA THR A 244 18.64 10.63 -13.54
C THR A 244 18.79 9.26 -12.87
N LEU A 245 18.22 9.07 -11.68
CA LEU A 245 18.27 7.79 -10.99
C LEU A 245 17.57 6.69 -11.80
N MET A 246 16.40 7.01 -12.36
CA MET A 246 15.66 6.05 -13.20
C MET A 246 16.37 5.77 -14.52
N LEU A 247 17.07 6.76 -15.09
CA LEU A 247 17.88 6.54 -16.28
C LEU A 247 19.03 5.58 -16.00
N VAL A 248 19.75 5.77 -14.89
CA VAL A 248 20.83 4.84 -14.51
C VAL A 248 20.27 3.45 -14.25
N PHE A 249 19.19 3.36 -13.46
CA PHE A 249 18.68 2.08 -12.99
C PHE A 249 17.89 1.32 -14.06
N PHE A 250 16.79 1.88 -14.55
CA PHE A 250 15.99 1.25 -15.59
C PHE A 250 16.66 1.29 -16.96
N GLY A 251 17.52 2.28 -17.24
CA GLY A 251 18.32 2.26 -18.46
C GLY A 251 19.27 1.07 -18.50
N ALA A 252 19.95 0.75 -17.40
CA ALA A 252 20.76 -0.47 -17.32
C ALA A 252 19.93 -1.74 -17.55
N ILE A 253 18.75 -1.84 -16.94
CA ILE A 253 17.83 -2.97 -17.14
C ILE A 253 17.37 -3.06 -18.61
N LEU A 254 16.95 -1.96 -19.21
CA LEU A 254 16.49 -1.93 -20.60
C LEU A 254 17.62 -2.26 -21.58
N LEU A 255 18.85 -1.82 -21.31
CA LEU A 255 20.03 -2.24 -22.07
C LEU A 255 20.26 -3.74 -21.99
N ILE A 256 20.09 -4.33 -20.80
CA ILE A 256 20.16 -5.80 -20.64
C ILE A 256 19.05 -6.46 -21.44
N LEU A 257 17.81 -5.98 -21.38
CA LEU A 257 16.66 -6.58 -22.08
C LEU A 257 16.79 -6.48 -23.60
N GLY A 258 17.23 -5.33 -24.10
CA GLY A 258 17.44 -5.06 -25.52
C GLY A 258 16.15 -4.80 -26.31
N PRO A 259 16.29 -4.28 -27.55
CA PRO A 259 15.16 -3.89 -28.39
C PRO A 259 14.28 -5.07 -28.82
N ASP A 260 14.85 -6.26 -29.00
CA ASP A 260 14.12 -7.43 -29.48
C ASP A 260 13.07 -7.90 -28.47
N ILE A 261 13.42 -7.97 -27.18
CA ILE A 261 12.48 -8.35 -26.12
C ILE A 261 11.43 -7.25 -25.93
N MET A 262 11.85 -5.99 -25.91
CA MET A 262 10.94 -4.86 -25.67
C MET A 262 9.98 -4.58 -26.84
N SER A 263 10.27 -5.10 -28.04
CA SER A 263 9.37 -5.05 -29.20
C SER A 263 8.57 -6.34 -29.41
N ASN A 264 8.78 -7.36 -28.57
CA ASN A 264 8.04 -8.61 -28.64
C ASN A 264 6.65 -8.49 -28.00
N LYS A 265 5.61 -8.60 -28.82
CA LYS A 265 4.19 -8.53 -28.41
C LYS A 265 3.73 -9.69 -27.53
N GLU A 266 4.41 -10.82 -27.58
CA GLU A 266 4.11 -11.98 -26.72
C GLU A 266 4.64 -11.77 -25.30
N VAL A 267 5.69 -10.96 -25.15
CA VAL A 267 6.31 -10.64 -23.85
C VAL A 267 5.69 -9.39 -23.25
N ILE A 268 5.56 -8.34 -24.05
CA ILE A 268 5.02 -7.05 -23.65
C ILE A 268 3.52 -7.03 -23.98
N THR A 269 2.73 -7.57 -23.05
CA THR A 269 1.27 -7.71 -23.18
C THR A 269 0.47 -6.54 -22.60
N SER A 270 1.15 -5.60 -21.95
CA SER A 270 0.56 -4.38 -21.39
C SER A 270 1.51 -3.19 -21.53
N GLY A 271 0.98 -1.98 -21.40
CA GLY A 271 1.76 -0.75 -21.56
C GLY A 271 2.18 -0.46 -23.00
N THR A 272 3.24 0.33 -23.16
CA THR A 272 3.71 0.79 -24.47
C THR A 272 4.79 -0.15 -25.01
N LEU A 273 4.46 -0.89 -26.06
CA LEU A 273 5.40 -1.72 -26.82
C LEU A 273 6.45 -0.84 -27.53
N PHE A 274 7.74 -1.21 -27.41
CA PHE A 274 8.78 -0.55 -28.19
C PHE A 274 8.63 -0.87 -29.68
N ASN A 275 8.70 0.15 -30.54
CA ASN A 275 8.62 -0.02 -31.99
C ASN A 275 9.91 0.50 -32.65
N PRO A 276 10.79 -0.40 -33.12
CA PRO A 276 12.07 0.00 -33.71
C PRO A 276 11.92 0.78 -35.02
N ALA A 277 10.76 0.70 -35.70
CA ALA A 277 10.50 1.49 -36.90
C ALA A 277 10.09 2.95 -36.61
N LYS A 278 9.73 3.26 -35.36
CA LYS A 278 9.24 4.60 -34.95
C LYS A 278 10.18 5.33 -34.00
N GLN A 279 11.01 4.61 -33.28
CA GLN A 279 11.84 5.19 -32.24
C GLN A 279 13.16 4.43 -32.11
N ASP A 280 14.25 5.19 -31.97
CA ASP A 280 15.55 4.64 -31.60
C ASP A 280 15.53 4.10 -30.15
N PHE A 281 16.21 2.97 -29.91
CA PHE A 281 16.13 2.30 -28.61
C PHE A 281 16.79 3.10 -27.48
N PHE A 282 17.85 3.86 -27.76
CA PHE A 282 18.45 4.76 -26.76
C PHE A 282 17.49 5.88 -26.38
N MET A 283 16.77 6.44 -27.35
CA MET A 283 15.73 7.43 -27.08
C MET A 283 14.53 6.82 -26.32
N TYR A 284 14.17 5.56 -26.59
CA TYR A 284 13.16 4.83 -25.82
C TYR A 284 13.57 4.66 -24.35
N ILE A 285 14.85 4.35 -24.09
CA ILE A 285 15.40 4.25 -22.73
C ILE A 285 15.27 5.59 -21.99
N ILE A 286 15.73 6.68 -22.60
CA ILE A 286 15.65 8.01 -21.98
C ILE A 286 14.20 8.39 -21.71
N GLN A 287 13.32 8.24 -22.71
CA GLN A 287 11.91 8.59 -22.57
C GLN A 287 11.26 7.79 -21.44
N THR A 288 11.44 6.46 -21.44
CA THR A 288 10.86 5.57 -20.42
C THR A 288 11.35 5.94 -19.01
N ALA A 289 12.65 6.19 -18.85
CA ALA A 289 13.21 6.61 -17.57
C ALA A 289 12.65 7.97 -17.09
N PHE A 290 12.58 8.96 -17.98
CA PHE A 290 12.13 10.30 -17.63
C PHE A 290 10.62 10.36 -17.37
N THR A 291 9.83 9.49 -18.02
CA THR A 291 8.40 9.34 -17.75
C THR A 291 8.11 9.01 -16.28
N PHE A 292 9.03 8.33 -15.58
CA PHE A 292 8.90 8.15 -14.12
C PHE A 292 8.82 9.49 -13.38
N SER A 293 9.73 10.42 -13.69
CA SER A 293 9.78 11.73 -13.05
C SER A 293 8.49 12.53 -13.33
N VAL A 294 7.99 12.48 -14.57
CA VAL A 294 6.71 13.09 -14.95
C VAL A 294 5.57 12.57 -14.07
N TYR A 295 5.41 11.25 -13.99
CA TYR A 295 4.31 10.67 -13.22
C TYR A 295 4.46 10.83 -11.71
N LEU A 296 5.69 10.79 -11.20
CA LEU A 296 5.96 11.09 -9.79
C LEU A 296 5.58 12.55 -9.47
N PHE A 297 5.91 13.50 -10.35
CA PHE A 297 5.52 14.90 -10.16
C PHE A 297 4.00 15.08 -10.17
N VAL A 298 3.30 14.47 -11.15
CA VAL A 298 1.83 14.49 -11.22
C VAL A 298 1.19 13.88 -9.97
N LEU A 299 1.71 12.74 -9.50
CA LEU A 299 1.27 12.08 -8.28
C LEU A 299 1.38 13.02 -7.08
N MET A 300 2.54 13.67 -6.91
CA MET A 300 2.81 14.56 -5.79
C MET A 300 1.92 15.81 -5.79
N GLN A 301 1.58 16.34 -6.96
CA GLN A 301 0.63 17.46 -7.08
C GLN A 301 -0.79 17.03 -6.68
N GLY A 302 -1.23 15.86 -7.14
CA GLY A 302 -2.52 15.29 -6.74
C GLY A 302 -2.64 15.12 -5.23
N VAL A 303 -1.61 14.52 -4.62
CA VAL A 303 -1.51 14.31 -3.16
C VAL A 303 -1.72 15.61 -2.38
N ARG A 304 -0.95 16.66 -2.70
CA ARG A 304 -1.05 17.94 -1.99
C ARG A 304 -2.45 18.54 -2.08
N MET A 305 -3.09 18.43 -3.25
CA MET A 305 -4.42 18.99 -3.49
C MET A 305 -5.49 18.28 -2.66
N PHE A 306 -5.58 16.95 -2.71
CA PHE A 306 -6.68 16.26 -2.02
C PHE A 306 -6.46 16.17 -0.52
N VAL A 307 -5.23 15.99 -0.04
CA VAL A 307 -4.95 15.86 1.40
C VAL A 307 -5.33 17.13 2.14
N SER A 308 -5.04 18.30 1.56
CA SER A 308 -5.43 19.60 2.14
C SER A 308 -6.94 19.70 2.38
N GLU A 309 -7.75 19.35 1.38
CA GLU A 309 -9.21 19.40 1.49
C GLU A 309 -9.74 18.31 2.43
N LEU A 310 -9.18 17.10 2.34
CA LEU A 310 -9.58 15.97 3.17
C LEU A 310 -9.32 16.22 4.65
N THR A 311 -8.13 16.66 5.04
CA THR A 311 -7.80 16.94 6.44
C THR A 311 -8.74 17.99 7.03
N ASN A 312 -9.01 19.08 6.29
CA ASN A 312 -9.91 20.13 6.74
C ASN A 312 -11.35 19.62 6.87
N ALA A 313 -11.84 18.86 5.90
CA ALA A 313 -13.20 18.36 5.92
C ALA A 313 -13.42 17.29 6.98
N PHE A 314 -12.40 16.45 7.23
CA PHE A 314 -12.50 15.40 8.23
C PHE A 314 -12.64 15.94 9.64
N GLN A 315 -12.29 17.21 9.91
CA GLN A 315 -12.65 17.86 11.17
C GLN A 315 -14.17 17.90 11.39
N GLY A 316 -14.97 18.08 10.34
CA GLY A 316 -16.43 18.02 10.44
C GLY A 316 -16.94 16.64 10.82
N ILE A 317 -16.41 15.60 10.17
CA ILE A 317 -16.72 14.19 10.48
C ILE A 317 -16.27 13.85 11.90
N SER A 318 -15.03 14.21 12.22
CA SER A 318 -14.39 13.95 13.50
C SER A 318 -15.07 14.69 14.65
N ASN A 319 -15.68 15.86 14.43
CA ASN A 319 -16.37 16.59 15.49
C ASN A 319 -17.84 16.18 15.68
N LYS A 320 -18.52 15.72 14.62
CA LYS A 320 -19.98 15.51 14.65
C LYS A 320 -20.44 14.06 14.48
N LEU A 321 -19.75 13.27 13.66
CA LEU A 321 -20.21 11.93 13.27
C LEU A 321 -19.40 10.83 13.98
N LEU A 322 -18.08 10.97 13.99
CA LEU A 322 -17.15 10.03 14.61
C LEU A 322 -16.14 10.80 15.47
N PRO A 323 -16.54 11.23 16.68
CA PRO A 323 -15.71 12.02 17.62
C PRO A 323 -14.24 11.63 17.63
N GLY A 324 -13.33 12.54 17.29
CA GLY A 324 -11.86 12.40 17.32
C GLY A 324 -11.30 11.22 16.53
N SER A 325 -11.90 10.95 15.37
CA SER A 325 -11.39 10.00 14.39
C SER A 325 -10.42 10.65 13.40
N PHE A 326 -9.58 9.83 12.78
CA PHE A 326 -8.62 10.17 11.74
C PHE A 326 -8.95 9.41 10.45
N PRO A 327 -8.89 10.06 9.27
CA PRO A 327 -8.98 9.35 8.01
C PRO A 327 -7.67 8.57 7.78
N ALA A 328 -7.78 7.27 7.50
CA ALA A 328 -6.66 6.45 7.09
C ALA A 328 -6.66 6.30 5.56
N VAL A 329 -5.73 6.98 4.90
CA VAL A 329 -5.68 7.21 3.45
C VAL A 329 -4.60 6.36 2.77
N ASP A 330 -4.59 6.44 1.43
CA ASP A 330 -3.56 5.87 0.58
C ASP A 330 -2.14 6.28 1.02
N VAL A 331 -1.20 5.34 0.95
CA VAL A 331 0.18 5.56 1.36
C VAL A 331 0.88 6.66 0.58
N ALA A 332 0.52 6.84 -0.70
CA ALA A 332 1.07 7.90 -1.53
C ALA A 332 0.82 9.30 -0.93
N ALA A 333 -0.22 9.47 -0.10
CA ALA A 333 -0.45 10.71 0.64
C ALA A 333 0.76 11.11 1.51
N SER A 334 1.50 10.14 2.06
CA SER A 334 2.68 10.40 2.87
C SER A 334 3.86 10.94 2.07
N TYR A 335 3.95 10.63 0.77
CA TYR A 335 5.09 11.03 -0.05
C TYR A 335 5.18 12.54 -0.20
N GLY A 336 4.03 13.21 -0.25
CA GLY A 336 3.93 14.67 -0.29
C GLY A 336 4.57 15.40 0.89
N PHE A 337 4.83 14.69 1.99
CA PHE A 337 5.39 15.22 3.24
C PHE A 337 6.78 14.65 3.56
N GLY A 338 7.21 13.61 2.83
CA GLY A 338 8.55 13.04 2.91
C GLY A 338 9.53 13.69 1.94
N SER A 339 10.81 13.39 2.12
CA SER A 339 11.82 13.68 1.10
C SER A 339 11.48 12.93 -0.19
N PRO A 340 11.40 13.60 -1.35
CA PRO A 340 11.27 12.90 -2.62
C PRO A 340 12.46 11.96 -2.91
N ASN A 341 13.65 12.30 -2.40
CA ASN A 341 14.82 11.43 -2.47
C ASN A 341 14.65 10.17 -1.61
N ALA A 342 13.87 10.22 -0.52
CA ALA A 342 13.50 9.02 0.23
C ALA A 342 12.62 8.07 -0.57
N VAL A 343 11.62 8.57 -1.30
CA VAL A 343 10.78 7.76 -2.20
C VAL A 343 11.63 7.00 -3.23
N LEU A 344 12.56 7.72 -3.87
CA LEU A 344 13.46 7.18 -4.87
C LEU A 344 14.48 6.17 -4.31
N SER A 345 15.07 6.50 -3.17
CA SER A 345 16.01 5.63 -2.45
C SER A 345 15.30 4.33 -2.04
N GLY A 346 14.10 4.44 -1.46
CA GLY A 346 13.30 3.31 -1.06
C GLY A 346 13.02 2.34 -2.19
N PHE A 347 12.52 2.85 -3.31
CA PHE A 347 12.32 2.06 -4.52
C PHE A 347 13.62 1.34 -4.97
N THR A 348 14.73 2.08 -5.04
CA THR A 348 16.00 1.54 -5.55
C THR A 348 16.56 0.43 -4.67
N PHE A 349 16.67 0.66 -3.36
CA PHE A 349 17.25 -0.32 -2.45
C PHE A 349 16.30 -1.47 -2.14
N GLY A 350 14.98 -1.22 -2.13
CA GLY A 350 13.97 -2.28 -2.13
C GLY A 350 14.12 -3.19 -3.34
N LEU A 351 14.20 -2.63 -4.55
CA LEU A 351 14.40 -3.40 -5.77
C LEU A 351 15.71 -4.18 -5.77
N ILE A 352 16.81 -3.60 -5.31
CA ILE A 352 18.10 -4.32 -5.17
C ILE A 352 17.94 -5.51 -4.23
N GLY A 353 17.28 -5.33 -3.07
CA GLY A 353 17.02 -6.43 -2.13
C GLY A 353 16.18 -7.55 -2.74
N GLN A 354 15.14 -7.19 -3.51
CA GLN A 354 14.30 -8.15 -4.22
C GLN A 354 15.09 -8.90 -5.31
N LEU A 355 15.84 -8.19 -6.16
CA LEU A 355 16.62 -8.80 -7.25
C LEU A 355 17.68 -9.77 -6.71
N ILE A 356 18.40 -9.39 -5.66
CA ILE A 356 19.36 -10.28 -5.00
C ILE A 356 18.64 -11.54 -4.49
N THR A 357 17.50 -11.38 -3.84
CA THR A 357 16.75 -12.51 -3.29
C THR A 357 16.23 -13.44 -4.39
N ILE A 358 15.73 -12.90 -5.51
CA ILE A 358 15.31 -13.68 -6.68
C ILE A 358 16.48 -14.51 -7.23
N VAL A 359 17.66 -13.90 -7.38
CA VAL A 359 18.87 -14.61 -7.82
C VAL A 359 19.21 -15.74 -6.84
N LEU A 360 19.13 -15.49 -5.53
CA LEU A 360 19.37 -16.53 -4.53
C LEU A 360 18.34 -17.67 -4.64
N LEU A 361 17.06 -17.39 -4.85
CA LEU A 361 16.04 -18.43 -5.07
C LEU A 361 16.38 -19.31 -6.28
N ILE A 362 16.86 -18.72 -7.37
CA ILE A 362 17.29 -19.45 -8.58
C ILE A 362 18.54 -20.29 -8.30
N VAL A 363 19.58 -19.69 -7.70
CA VAL A 363 20.86 -20.36 -7.40
C VAL A 363 20.65 -21.55 -6.48
N PHE A 364 19.80 -21.41 -5.46
CA PHE A 364 19.46 -22.48 -4.52
C PHE A 364 18.36 -23.42 -5.03
N LYS A 365 17.91 -23.27 -6.29
CA LYS A 365 16.89 -24.12 -6.92
C LYS A 365 15.62 -24.25 -6.08
N ASN A 366 15.15 -23.12 -5.54
CA ASN A 366 13.92 -23.10 -4.76
C ASN A 366 12.74 -23.57 -5.64
N PRO A 367 11.86 -24.47 -5.14
CA PRO A 367 10.71 -24.95 -5.91
C PRO A 367 9.70 -23.85 -6.26
N ILE A 368 9.69 -22.76 -5.49
CA ILE A 368 8.83 -21.61 -5.71
C ILE A 368 9.73 -20.42 -6.05
N LEU A 369 9.76 -20.11 -7.33
CA LEU A 369 10.36 -18.88 -7.81
C LEU A 369 9.32 -17.76 -7.73
N ILE A 370 9.82 -16.55 -7.47
CA ILE A 370 9.00 -15.34 -7.34
C ILE A 370 9.51 -14.29 -8.33
N ILE A 371 8.57 -13.59 -8.95
CA ILE A 371 8.84 -12.36 -9.71
C ILE A 371 8.23 -11.20 -8.95
N THR A 372 8.99 -10.12 -8.84
CA THR A 372 8.47 -8.93 -8.20
C THR A 372 7.60 -8.10 -9.13
N GLY A 373 6.45 -7.64 -8.62
CA GLY A 373 5.61 -6.66 -9.27
C GLY A 373 6.03 -5.24 -8.93
N PHE A 374 5.77 -4.28 -9.83
CA PHE A 374 6.16 -2.89 -9.61
C PHE A 374 5.52 -2.27 -8.36
N VAL A 375 4.27 -2.64 -8.06
CA VAL A 375 3.50 -2.00 -6.99
C VAL A 375 4.16 -2.22 -5.62
N PRO A 376 4.48 -3.46 -5.17
CA PRO A 376 5.19 -3.63 -3.90
C PRO A 376 6.63 -3.09 -3.93
N VAL A 377 7.33 -3.16 -5.06
CA VAL A 377 8.69 -2.60 -5.17
C VAL A 377 8.67 -1.11 -4.88
N PHE A 378 7.74 -0.39 -5.51
CA PHE A 378 7.69 1.06 -5.43
C PHE A 378 6.97 1.53 -4.17
N PHE A 379 5.69 1.19 -4.00
CA PHE A 379 4.87 1.81 -2.96
C PHE A 379 5.28 1.39 -1.54
N ASP A 380 5.54 0.12 -1.28
CA ASP A 380 5.92 -0.30 0.07
C ASP A 380 7.29 0.26 0.45
N ASN A 381 8.28 0.09 -0.43
CA ASN A 381 9.65 0.48 -0.10
C ASN A 381 9.85 2.00 -0.11
N ALA A 382 9.09 2.75 -0.93
CA ALA A 382 9.03 4.21 -0.85
C ALA A 382 8.46 4.66 0.50
N ALA A 383 7.36 4.06 0.95
CA ALA A 383 6.78 4.36 2.26
C ALA A 383 7.79 4.08 3.38
N ILE A 384 8.39 2.89 3.38
CA ILE A 384 9.40 2.49 4.37
C ILE A 384 10.55 3.49 4.40
N ALA A 385 11.09 3.90 3.25
CA ALA A 385 12.15 4.89 3.20
C ALA A 385 11.71 6.26 3.71
N VAL A 386 10.51 6.73 3.36
CA VAL A 386 9.98 8.02 3.83
C VAL A 386 9.86 8.06 5.35
N TYR A 387 9.31 7.01 5.96
CA TYR A 387 9.21 6.94 7.43
C TYR A 387 10.57 6.69 8.10
N ALA A 388 11.45 5.90 7.47
CA ALA A 388 12.78 5.63 7.97
C ALA A 388 13.67 6.88 7.95
N ASP A 389 13.67 7.64 6.85
CA ASP A 389 14.45 8.87 6.69
C ASP A 389 14.05 9.90 7.76
N LYS A 390 12.74 10.06 8.00
CA LYS A 390 12.24 10.98 9.02
C LYS A 390 12.75 10.66 10.45
N ARG A 391 13.07 9.40 10.72
CA ARG A 391 13.43 8.91 12.06
C ARG A 391 14.93 8.65 12.24
N GLY A 392 15.59 8.13 11.21
CA GLY A 392 16.97 7.67 11.25
C GLY A 392 17.82 8.10 10.05
N GLY A 393 17.31 8.99 9.21
CA GLY A 393 18.02 9.53 8.05
C GLY A 393 18.30 8.52 6.95
N TRP A 394 19.22 8.87 6.06
CA TRP A 394 19.47 8.12 4.81
C TRP A 394 19.89 6.67 5.05
N LYS A 395 20.68 6.39 6.10
CA LYS A 395 21.13 5.01 6.41
C LYS A 395 19.95 4.11 6.75
N ALA A 396 19.03 4.62 7.57
CA ALA A 396 17.83 3.88 7.92
C ALA A 396 16.95 3.64 6.69
N ALA A 397 16.79 4.66 5.83
CA ALA A 397 16.03 4.53 4.58
C ALA A 397 16.61 3.44 3.67
N VAL A 398 17.92 3.43 3.44
CA VAL A 398 18.61 2.44 2.61
C VAL A 398 18.47 1.02 3.19
N ILE A 399 18.83 0.86 4.47
CA ILE A 399 18.89 -0.47 5.11
C ILE A 399 17.49 -1.08 5.24
N LEU A 400 16.51 -0.30 5.71
CA LEU A 400 15.17 -0.83 5.97
C LEU A 400 14.40 -1.09 4.67
N SER A 401 14.58 -0.28 3.63
CA SER A 401 14.00 -0.58 2.32
C SER A 401 14.66 -1.81 1.68
N PHE A 402 15.98 -1.97 1.81
CA PHE A 402 16.65 -3.20 1.36
C PHE A 402 16.12 -4.45 2.08
N ILE A 403 16.04 -4.41 3.42
CA ILE A 403 15.50 -5.51 4.22
C ILE A 403 14.05 -5.81 3.82
N SER A 404 13.23 -4.78 3.63
CA SER A 404 11.87 -4.94 3.13
C SER A 404 11.85 -5.69 1.81
N GLY A 405 12.64 -5.26 0.82
CA GLY A 405 12.72 -5.96 -0.47
C GLY A 405 13.11 -7.44 -0.34
N VAL A 406 14.06 -7.77 0.53
CA VAL A 406 14.44 -9.16 0.80
C VAL A 406 13.27 -9.94 1.42
N LEU A 407 12.63 -9.38 2.44
CA LEU A 407 11.49 -10.01 3.11
C LEU A 407 10.31 -10.22 2.15
N GLN A 408 10.05 -9.26 1.27
CA GLN A 408 8.94 -9.36 0.34
C GLN A 408 9.08 -10.61 -0.54
N VAL A 409 10.23 -10.77 -1.22
CA VAL A 409 10.46 -11.95 -2.07
C VAL A 409 10.55 -13.24 -1.27
N ALA A 410 11.32 -13.26 -0.18
CA ALA A 410 11.57 -14.48 0.58
C ALA A 410 10.30 -15.02 1.24
N LEU A 411 9.52 -14.14 1.86
CA LEU A 411 8.29 -14.53 2.54
C LEU A 411 7.11 -14.65 1.57
N GLY A 412 7.11 -13.88 0.48
CA GLY A 412 6.16 -14.07 -0.63
C GLY A 412 6.23 -15.48 -1.22
N ALA A 413 7.43 -16.05 -1.36
CA ALA A 413 7.59 -17.46 -1.75
C ALA A 413 6.93 -18.42 -0.77
N LEU A 414 7.06 -18.16 0.54
CA LEU A 414 6.39 -18.96 1.58
C LEU A 414 4.87 -18.77 1.57
N CYS A 415 4.36 -17.57 1.29
CA CYS A 415 2.93 -17.32 1.13
C CYS A 415 2.35 -18.08 -0.07
N VAL A 416 3.05 -18.05 -1.21
CA VAL A 416 2.67 -18.82 -2.41
C VAL A 416 2.65 -20.32 -2.11
N ALA A 417 3.62 -20.82 -1.32
CA ALA A 417 3.66 -22.21 -0.87
C ALA A 417 2.47 -22.54 0.04
N LEU A 418 2.23 -21.69 1.04
CA LEU A 418 1.21 -21.89 2.08
C LEU A 418 -0.19 -21.95 1.49
N LEU A 419 -0.46 -21.10 0.49
CA LEU A 419 -1.76 -20.97 -0.17
C LEU A 419 -1.85 -21.76 -1.47
N ASP A 420 -0.79 -22.47 -1.86
CA ASP A 420 -0.71 -23.25 -3.09
C ASP A 420 -1.14 -22.43 -4.34
N LEU A 421 -0.47 -21.29 -4.51
CA LEU A 421 -0.77 -20.31 -5.56
C LEU A 421 0.15 -20.40 -6.78
N ALA A 422 1.07 -21.36 -6.81
CA ALA A 422 2.03 -21.51 -7.91
C ALA A 422 1.33 -21.69 -9.28
N SER A 423 0.27 -22.51 -9.31
CA SER A 423 -0.57 -22.74 -10.51
C SER A 423 -1.51 -21.58 -10.85
N TYR A 424 -1.69 -20.63 -9.93
CA TYR A 424 -2.56 -19.46 -10.09
C TYR A 424 -1.78 -18.19 -10.46
N GLY A 425 -0.45 -18.27 -10.49
CA GLY A 425 0.44 -17.28 -11.13
C GLY A 425 0.71 -16.00 -10.33
N GLY A 426 0.15 -15.83 -9.13
CA GLY A 426 0.37 -14.59 -8.36
C GLY A 426 0.04 -14.64 -6.88
N TYR A 427 0.61 -13.69 -6.14
CA TYR A 427 0.32 -13.42 -4.74
C TYR A 427 0.34 -11.91 -4.47
N HIS A 428 -0.24 -11.49 -3.35
CA HIS A 428 -0.47 -10.10 -2.99
C HIS A 428 0.80 -9.25 -3.01
N GLY A 429 1.87 -9.75 -2.41
CA GLY A 429 3.21 -9.19 -2.57
C GLY A 429 3.56 -7.96 -1.74
N ASN A 430 2.62 -7.41 -0.97
CA ASN A 430 2.91 -6.29 -0.08
C ASN A 430 3.40 -6.79 1.28
N ILE A 431 4.26 -6.00 1.93
CA ILE A 431 5.04 -6.44 3.10
C ILE A 431 4.17 -6.86 4.31
N ASP A 432 3.02 -6.22 4.56
CA ASP A 432 2.14 -6.70 5.63
C ASP A 432 1.50 -8.05 5.25
N PHE A 433 1.24 -8.31 3.97
CA PHE A 433 0.72 -9.59 3.51
C PHE A 433 1.78 -10.70 3.57
N GLU A 434 3.05 -10.34 3.47
CA GLU A 434 4.16 -11.30 3.49
C GLU A 434 4.71 -11.57 4.89
N PHE A 435 4.61 -10.61 5.82
CA PHE A 435 5.15 -10.79 7.17
C PHE A 435 4.07 -11.10 8.23
N PRO A 436 3.28 -10.14 8.74
CA PRO A 436 2.28 -10.46 9.77
C PRO A 436 1.21 -11.44 9.26
N TRP A 437 0.74 -11.30 8.03
CA TRP A 437 -0.28 -12.22 7.49
C TRP A 437 0.25 -13.62 7.19
N LEU A 438 1.53 -13.79 6.85
CA LEU A 438 2.13 -15.14 6.79
C LEU A 438 2.08 -15.82 8.16
N GLY A 439 2.42 -15.09 9.22
CA GLY A 439 2.28 -15.56 10.59
C GLY A 439 0.83 -15.93 10.94
N PHE A 440 -0.13 -15.07 10.61
CA PHE A 440 -1.55 -15.35 10.79
C PHE A 440 -2.01 -16.57 9.98
N GLY A 441 -1.52 -16.73 8.75
CA GLY A 441 -1.81 -17.88 7.90
C GLY A 441 -1.35 -19.20 8.52
N TYR A 442 -0.15 -19.26 9.09
CA TYR A 442 0.29 -20.46 9.80
C TYR A 442 -0.53 -20.73 11.07
N ILE A 443 -0.91 -19.68 11.81
CA ILE A 443 -1.81 -19.81 12.97
C ILE A 443 -3.16 -20.39 12.54
N PHE A 444 -3.72 -19.94 11.40
CA PHE A 444 -4.96 -20.48 10.83
C PHE A 444 -4.81 -21.94 10.42
N LYS A 445 -3.74 -22.28 9.69
CA LYS A 445 -3.51 -23.63 9.19
C LYS A 445 -3.44 -24.68 10.30
N TYR A 446 -2.76 -24.36 11.41
CA TYR A 446 -2.52 -25.33 12.47
C TYR A 446 -3.56 -25.30 13.60
N LEU A 447 -4.18 -24.15 13.87
CA LEU A 447 -5.13 -24.00 14.99
C LEU A 447 -6.59 -23.80 14.51
N GLY A 448 -6.84 -23.74 13.21
CA GLY A 448 -8.17 -23.57 12.62
C GLY A 448 -8.93 -22.38 13.20
N ILE A 449 -10.15 -22.61 13.68
CA ILE A 449 -11.01 -21.57 14.26
C ILE A 449 -10.42 -20.95 15.54
N VAL A 450 -9.67 -21.72 16.34
CA VAL A 450 -8.97 -21.19 17.51
C VAL A 450 -7.90 -20.21 17.07
N GLY A 451 -7.16 -20.56 16.00
CA GLY A 451 -6.18 -19.67 15.38
C GLY A 451 -6.81 -18.37 14.87
N TYR A 452 -7.95 -18.47 14.19
CA TYR A 452 -8.73 -17.30 13.75
C TYR A 452 -9.08 -16.38 14.93
N VAL A 453 -9.64 -16.94 16.01
CA VAL A 453 -10.02 -16.15 17.21
C VAL A 453 -8.78 -15.51 17.85
N LEU A 454 -7.66 -16.24 17.96
CA LEU A 454 -6.42 -15.71 18.52
C LEU A 454 -5.88 -14.51 17.73
N VAL A 455 -5.94 -14.54 16.40
CA VAL A 455 -5.52 -13.39 15.57
C VAL A 455 -6.45 -12.21 15.76
N CYS A 456 -7.77 -12.43 15.81
CA CYS A 456 -8.74 -11.37 16.11
C CYS A 456 -8.48 -10.72 17.48
N LEU A 457 -8.22 -11.53 18.52
CA LEU A 457 -7.86 -11.04 19.86
C LEU A 457 -6.53 -10.30 19.86
N PHE A 458 -5.52 -10.81 19.16
CA PHE A 458 -4.22 -10.14 19.00
C PHE A 458 -4.39 -8.74 18.43
N LEU A 459 -5.16 -8.59 17.34
CA LEU A 459 -5.46 -7.28 16.74
C LEU A 459 -6.15 -6.35 17.74
N LEU A 460 -7.15 -6.84 18.49
CA LEU A 460 -7.86 -6.03 19.50
C LEU A 460 -6.98 -5.60 20.68
N VAL A 461 -5.95 -6.39 21.03
CA VAL A 461 -5.02 -6.07 22.12
C VAL A 461 -4.06 -4.94 21.75
N ILE A 462 -3.65 -4.82 20.48
CA ILE A 462 -2.69 -3.80 20.03
C ILE A 462 -3.08 -2.36 20.45
N PRO A 463 -4.28 -1.82 20.12
CA PRO A 463 -4.63 -0.46 20.48
C PRO A 463 -4.74 -0.27 22.00
N GLN A 464 -5.11 -1.32 22.75
CA GLN A 464 -5.11 -1.30 24.22
C GLN A 464 -3.69 -1.14 24.77
N LEU A 465 -2.72 -1.87 24.22
CA LEU A 465 -1.32 -1.76 24.62
C LEU A 465 -0.72 -0.40 24.23
N GLN A 466 -1.03 0.12 23.03
CA GLN A 466 -0.60 1.45 22.62
C GLN A 466 -1.16 2.54 23.56
N PHE A 467 -2.45 2.45 23.90
CA PHE A 467 -3.08 3.36 24.85
C PHE A 467 -2.49 3.21 26.25
N ALA A 468 -2.28 1.99 26.74
CA ALA A 468 -1.70 1.73 28.06
C ALA A 468 -0.29 2.31 28.19
N LYS A 469 0.54 2.16 27.15
CA LYS A 469 1.89 2.72 27.08
C LYS A 469 1.94 4.23 26.83
N ALA A 470 0.82 4.85 26.42
CA ALA A 470 0.78 6.29 26.20
C ALA A 470 1.07 7.05 27.50
N LYS A 471 2.06 7.95 27.48
CA LYS A 471 2.38 8.82 28.64
C LYS A 471 1.22 9.75 28.94
N ASP A 472 0.62 10.29 27.90
CA ASP A 472 -0.53 11.19 27.97
C ASP A 472 -1.69 10.58 27.16
N LYS A 473 -2.81 10.34 27.86
CA LYS A 473 -3.98 9.67 27.30
C LYS A 473 -4.80 10.60 26.39
N GLU A 474 -4.79 11.90 26.67
CA GLU A 474 -5.47 12.89 25.83
C GLU A 474 -4.68 13.13 24.55
N LYS A 475 -3.34 13.23 24.64
CA LYS A 475 -2.48 13.28 23.45
C LYS A 475 -2.65 12.06 22.55
N TYR A 476 -2.80 10.86 23.13
CA TYR A 476 -3.17 9.70 22.34
C TYR A 476 -4.48 9.94 21.61
N TYR A 477 -5.55 10.34 22.28
CA TYR A 477 -6.82 10.57 21.61
C TYR A 477 -6.80 11.68 20.55
N ASN A 478 -5.92 12.67 20.69
CA ASN A 478 -5.72 13.75 19.72
C ASN A 478 -4.71 13.39 18.61
N GLY A 479 -4.14 12.18 18.62
CA GLY A 479 -3.12 11.78 17.66
C GLY A 479 -1.81 12.55 17.80
N GLU A 480 -1.61 13.26 18.90
CA GLU A 480 -0.41 14.06 19.13
C GLU A 480 0.80 13.16 19.37
N VAL A 481 1.93 13.56 18.77
CA VAL A 481 3.19 12.83 18.92
C VAL A 481 3.64 12.91 20.38
N GLN A 482 3.79 11.74 20.99
CA GLN A 482 4.24 11.66 22.38
C GLN A 482 5.75 11.93 22.48
N GLU A 483 6.16 12.59 23.56
CA GLU A 483 7.58 12.83 23.87
C GLU A 483 8.31 11.49 24.06
N GLU A 484 9.33 11.29 23.25
CA GLU A 484 10.20 10.11 23.33
C GLU A 484 11.10 10.23 24.57
N ALA A 485 11.32 9.11 25.26
CA ALA A 485 12.16 9.05 26.45
C ALA A 485 13.65 9.11 26.08
#